data_AF-A0A0F9DL51-F1
#
_entry.id   AF-A0A0F9DL51-F1
#
_cell.length_a   1.000
_cell.length_b   1.000
_cell.length_c   1.000
_cell.angle_alpha   90.00
_cell.angle_beta   90.00
_cell.angle_gamma   90.00
#
_symmetry.space_group_name_H-M   'P 1'
#
loop_
_entity.id
_entity.type
_entity.pdbx_description
1 polymer ?
#
loop_
_entity_poly.entity_id
_entity_poly.type
_entity_poly.pdbx_seq_one_letter_code
_entity_poly.pdbx_strand_id
1 'polypeptide(L)'
;MSKIKKIEALEILDSRGNPTIEVILKTTDGIITKAKVPSGASTGANEALELRDNDKKRYSGKGVLKAVSNVNNEIDKLLHGKSVTDQETIDNLMIKADGTENKANFGANAMLGVSLAVARAGATSQNKAIYEYLNTKGTYLIPCPMMNIINGGVHSDSPLDFQEFMIRPRGAQNFKEALRWGAEVFHTLKKILKDKGFATSVGD
;
A
#
# COMPACT_ATOMS: atom_id res chain seq x y z
N MET A 1 26.69 -8.77 3.35
CA MET A 1 25.22 -8.70 3.27
C MET A 1 24.78 -7.44 3.99
N SER A 2 23.92 -6.64 3.34
CA SER A 2 23.38 -5.41 3.93
C SER A 2 22.51 -5.76 5.14
N LYS A 3 22.76 -5.11 6.29
CA LYS A 3 22.05 -5.36 7.55
C LYS A 3 21.22 -4.15 7.95
N ILE A 4 20.09 -4.40 8.60
CA ILE A 4 19.24 -3.36 9.17
C ILE A 4 20.01 -2.64 10.27
N LYS A 5 20.16 -1.32 10.12
CA LYS A 5 20.77 -0.43 11.14
C LYS A 5 19.70 0.27 11.96
N LYS A 6 18.64 0.76 11.31
CA LYS A 6 17.55 1.48 11.95
C LYS A 6 16.29 1.39 11.10
N ILE A 7 15.16 1.25 11.77
CA ILE A 7 13.81 1.38 11.21
C ILE A 7 13.13 2.53 11.96
N GLU A 8 12.53 3.45 11.21
CA GLU A 8 11.77 4.57 11.73
C GLU A 8 10.42 4.63 11.01
N ALA A 9 9.40 5.14 11.68
CA ALA A 9 8.07 5.35 11.13
C ALA A 9 7.56 6.75 11.44
N LEU A 10 6.76 7.26 10.51
CA LEU A 10 6.09 8.55 10.59
C LEU A 10 4.60 8.36 10.31
N GLU A 11 3.77 9.16 10.97
CA GLU A 11 2.39 9.35 10.57
C GLU A 11 2.34 10.34 9.39
N ILE A 12 1.75 9.92 8.28
CA ILE A 12 1.53 10.72 7.06
C ILE A 12 0.03 10.65 6.68
N LEU A 13 -0.39 11.35 5.63
CA LEU A 13 -1.76 11.28 5.12
C LEU A 13 -1.87 10.42 3.85
N ASP A 14 -2.95 9.65 3.74
CA ASP A 14 -3.34 8.92 2.54
C ASP A 14 -4.06 9.84 1.51
N SER A 15 -4.47 9.28 0.37
CA SER A 15 -5.16 10.03 -0.69
C SER A 15 -6.51 10.62 -0.27
N ARG A 16 -7.11 10.13 0.82
CA ARG A 16 -8.38 10.58 1.38
C ARG A 16 -8.19 11.50 2.59
N GLY A 17 -6.95 11.88 2.89
CA GLY A 17 -6.61 12.74 4.02
C GLY A 17 -6.70 12.04 5.39
N ASN A 18 -6.77 10.71 5.46
CA ASN A 18 -6.71 9.98 6.72
C ASN A 18 -5.25 9.64 7.08
N PRO A 19 -4.91 9.53 8.38
CA PRO A 19 -3.58 9.09 8.78
C PRO A 19 -3.25 7.68 8.28
N THR A 20 -2.02 7.49 7.84
CA THR A 20 -1.38 6.20 7.56
C THR A 20 0.10 6.26 7.93
N ILE A 21 0.81 5.13 7.83
CA ILE A 21 2.21 4.99 8.21
C ILE A 21 3.15 5.04 6.99
N GLU A 22 4.23 5.82 7.09
CA GLU A 22 5.43 5.68 6.26
C GLU A 22 6.56 5.09 7.10
N VAL A 23 7.12 3.97 6.67
CA VAL A 23 8.30 3.35 7.27
C VAL A 23 9.53 3.70 6.46
N ILE A 24 10.60 4.08 7.14
CA ILE A 24 11.92 4.41 6.62
C ILE A 24 12.91 3.39 7.19
N LEU A 25 13.62 2.66 6.34
CA LEU A 25 14.64 1.70 6.74
C LEU A 25 16.01 2.20 6.31
N LYS A 26 16.99 2.14 7.21
CA LYS A 26 18.40 2.44 6.97
C LYS A 26 19.24 1.21 7.24
N THR A 27 20.17 0.90 6.34
CA THR A 27 21.10 -0.22 6.48
C THR A 27 22.48 0.22 6.97
N THR A 28 23.33 -0.74 7.35
CA THR A 28 24.70 -0.48 7.81
C THR A 28 25.62 0.06 6.71
N ASP A 29 25.30 -0.24 5.44
CA ASP A 29 26.01 0.22 4.24
C ASP A 29 25.36 1.45 3.58
N GLY A 30 24.42 2.10 4.27
CA GLY A 30 23.90 3.41 3.87
C GLY A 30 22.71 3.40 2.91
N ILE A 31 22.14 2.24 2.59
CA ILE A 31 20.89 2.14 1.83
C ILE A 31 19.75 2.71 2.67
N ILE A 32 18.93 3.57 2.05
CA ILE A 32 17.74 4.13 2.66
C ILE A 32 16.54 3.81 1.77
N THR A 33 15.53 3.15 2.33
CA THR A 33 14.28 2.86 1.65
C THR A 33 13.09 3.37 2.43
N LYS A 34 11.98 3.57 1.72
CA LYS A 34 10.72 4.00 2.31
C LYS A 34 9.60 3.11 1.83
N ALA A 35 8.57 2.92 2.64
CA ALA A 35 7.31 2.28 2.25
C ALA A 35 6.13 2.98 2.93
N LYS A 36 5.09 3.27 2.16
CA LYS A 36 3.82 3.83 2.63
C LYS A 36 2.76 2.75 2.56
N VAL A 37 1.88 2.72 3.55
CA VAL A 37 0.86 1.67 3.63
C VAL A 37 -0.49 2.23 3.16
N PRO A 38 -1.18 1.56 2.22
CA PRO A 38 -2.54 1.97 1.83
C PRO A 38 -3.54 1.63 2.94
N SER A 39 -4.68 2.31 2.96
CA SER A 39 -5.79 2.01 3.85
C SER A 39 -7.09 1.87 3.05
N GLY A 40 -7.81 0.77 3.26
CA GLY A 40 -9.08 0.47 2.59
C GLY A 40 -10.24 1.31 3.16
N ALA A 41 -11.27 1.54 2.34
CA ALA A 41 -12.55 2.09 2.80
C ALA A 41 -13.48 1.01 3.37
N SER A 42 -13.47 -0.15 2.71
CA SER A 42 -14.28 -1.32 3.04
C SER A 42 -13.34 -2.41 3.52
N THR A 43 -13.35 -2.70 4.81
CA THR A 43 -12.54 -3.76 5.42
C THR A 43 -13.41 -4.98 5.65
N GLY A 44 -13.06 -6.11 5.06
CA GLY A 44 -13.67 -7.40 5.36
C GLY A 44 -13.45 -7.79 6.82
N ALA A 45 -14.43 -8.46 7.43
CA ALA A 45 -14.41 -8.82 8.86
C ALA A 45 -13.23 -9.74 9.26
N ASN A 46 -12.62 -10.44 8.29
CA ASN A 46 -11.51 -11.37 8.50
C ASN A 46 -10.16 -10.83 7.98
N GLU A 47 -10.07 -9.52 7.69
CA GLU A 47 -8.81 -8.91 7.30
C GLU A 47 -7.85 -8.76 8.48
N ALA A 48 -6.55 -8.67 8.19
CA ALA A 48 -5.56 -8.31 9.19
C ALA A 48 -5.84 -6.88 9.69
N LEU A 49 -5.65 -6.64 10.99
CA LEU A 49 -6.11 -5.43 11.65
C LEU A 49 -5.21 -4.23 11.30
N GLU A 50 -5.78 -3.20 10.68
CA GLU A 50 -5.16 -1.87 10.65
C GLU A 50 -5.26 -1.23 12.04
N LEU A 51 -4.12 -1.03 12.71
CA LEU A 51 -4.12 -0.47 14.06
C LEU A 51 -4.30 1.05 14.03
N ARG A 52 -5.41 1.52 14.61
CA ARG A 52 -5.79 2.94 14.78
C ARG A 52 -5.74 3.34 16.26
N ASP A 53 -5.54 4.63 16.52
CA ASP A 53 -5.41 5.19 17.86
C ASP A 53 -6.74 5.19 18.62
N ASN A 54 -7.86 5.40 17.91
CA ASN A 54 -9.21 5.63 18.45
C ASN A 54 -9.32 6.86 19.37
N ASP A 55 -8.38 7.81 19.27
CA ASP A 55 -8.44 9.10 19.95
C ASP A 55 -9.31 10.09 19.16
N LYS A 56 -10.54 10.33 19.63
CA LYS A 56 -11.49 11.25 18.99
C LYS A 56 -10.98 12.68 18.84
N LYS A 57 -9.97 13.11 19.61
CA LYS A 57 -9.37 14.45 19.51
C LYS A 57 -8.44 14.60 18.30
N ARG A 58 -7.98 13.50 17.70
CA ARG A 58 -7.05 13.50 16.57
C ARG A 58 -7.64 12.72 15.40
N TYR A 59 -7.81 13.39 14.26
CA TYR A 59 -8.31 12.78 13.02
C TYR A 59 -9.58 11.94 13.24
N SER A 60 -10.47 12.38 14.14
CA SER A 60 -11.71 11.68 14.48
C SER A 60 -11.51 10.22 14.90
N GLY A 61 -10.39 9.90 15.58
CA GLY A 61 -10.04 8.54 16.01
C GLY A 61 -9.14 7.76 15.04
N LYS A 62 -8.88 8.30 13.84
CA LYS A 62 -8.16 7.59 12.78
C LYS A 62 -6.63 7.73 12.82
N GLY A 63 -6.07 8.35 13.87
CA GLY A 63 -4.62 8.42 14.08
C GLY A 63 -3.96 7.03 14.08
N VAL A 64 -2.66 6.97 13.80
CA VAL A 64 -1.87 5.73 13.75
C VAL A 64 -0.60 5.79 14.60
N LEU A 65 -0.57 6.65 15.63
CA LEU A 65 0.62 6.80 16.48
C LEU A 65 0.97 5.52 17.25
N LYS A 66 -0.01 4.67 17.59
CA LYS A 66 0.26 3.35 18.18
C LYS A 66 1.07 2.47 17.22
N ALA A 67 0.66 2.38 15.95
CA ALA A 67 1.39 1.63 14.93
C ALA A 67 2.78 2.22 14.68
N VAL A 68 2.90 3.56 14.64
CA VAL A 68 4.19 4.26 14.52
C VAL A 68 5.11 3.92 15.71
N SER A 69 4.57 3.93 16.93
CA SER A 69 5.31 3.58 18.15
C SER A 69 5.80 2.13 18.12
N ASN A 70 4.95 1.20 17.67
CA ASN A 70 5.32 -0.22 17.53
C ASN A 70 6.51 -0.40 16.57
N VAL A 71 6.55 0.34 15.46
CA VAL A 71 7.70 0.32 14.54
C VAL A 71 8.95 0.89 15.20
N ASN A 72 8.85 2.10 15.76
CA ASN A 72 10.01 2.85 16.28
C ASN A 72 10.65 2.20 17.51
N ASN A 73 9.89 1.41 18.26
CA ASN A 73 10.33 0.82 19.52
C ASN A 73 10.53 -0.69 19.40
N GLU A 74 9.46 -1.45 19.21
CA GLU A 74 9.50 -2.92 19.31
C GLU A 74 10.09 -3.56 18.05
N ILE A 75 9.59 -3.18 16.86
CA ILE A 75 10.02 -3.79 15.60
C ILE A 75 11.46 -3.40 15.23
N ASP A 76 11.85 -2.14 15.44
CA ASP A 76 13.24 -1.69 15.23
C ASP A 76 14.23 -2.51 16.07
N LYS A 77 13.95 -2.69 17.36
CA LYS A 77 14.79 -3.52 18.25
C LYS A 77 14.82 -4.98 17.81
N LEU A 78 13.66 -5.53 17.46
CA LEU A 78 13.50 -6.93 17.05
C LEU A 78 14.34 -7.27 15.80
N LEU A 79 14.38 -6.35 14.83
CA LEU A 79 14.98 -6.57 13.51
C LEU A 79 16.39 -5.98 13.37
N HIS A 80 16.89 -5.29 14.39
CA HIS A 80 18.23 -4.71 14.36
C HIS A 80 19.31 -5.76 14.01
N GLY A 81 20.18 -5.43 13.06
CA GLY A 81 21.29 -6.29 12.63
C GLY A 81 20.88 -7.49 11.74
N LYS A 82 19.60 -7.69 11.44
CA LYS A 82 19.14 -8.73 10.51
C LYS A 82 19.48 -8.37 9.06
N SER A 83 19.65 -9.38 8.21
CA SER A 83 19.94 -9.17 6.78
C SER A 83 18.68 -8.74 6.03
N VAL A 84 18.74 -7.66 5.25
CA VAL A 84 17.59 -7.21 4.44
C VAL A 84 17.26 -8.14 3.27
N THR A 85 18.11 -9.12 2.99
CA THR A 85 17.90 -10.14 1.95
C THR A 85 17.16 -11.38 2.45
N ASP A 86 16.88 -11.47 3.75
CA ASP A 86 16.22 -12.62 4.39
C ASP A 86 14.77 -12.25 4.75
N GLN A 87 13.99 -12.01 3.70
CA GLN A 87 12.61 -11.49 3.79
C GLN A 87 11.71 -12.39 4.63
N GLU A 88 11.72 -13.69 4.36
CA GLU A 88 10.89 -14.67 5.06
C GLU A 88 11.20 -14.71 6.56
N THR A 89 12.49 -14.70 6.94
CA THR A 89 12.87 -14.67 8.36
C THR A 89 12.39 -13.39 9.04
N ILE A 90 12.54 -12.23 8.38
CA ILE A 90 12.09 -10.95 8.93
C ILE A 90 10.57 -10.94 9.14
N ASP A 91 9.80 -11.34 8.13
CA ASP A 91 8.34 -11.38 8.21
C ASP A 91 7.87 -12.37 9.29
N ASN A 92 8.48 -13.55 9.37
CA ASN A 92 8.16 -14.55 10.40
C ASN A 92 8.52 -14.09 11.81
N LEU A 93 9.63 -13.34 11.99
CA LEU A 93 9.97 -12.75 13.29
C LEU A 93 8.91 -11.76 13.73
N MET A 94 8.45 -10.88 12.84
CA MET A 94 7.38 -9.93 13.16
C MET A 94 6.06 -10.64 13.48
N ILE A 95 5.67 -11.64 12.69
CA ILE A 95 4.44 -12.43 12.93
C ILE A 95 4.50 -13.13 14.29
N LYS A 96 5.64 -13.78 14.59
CA LYS A 96 5.82 -14.48 15.87
C LYS A 96 5.83 -13.52 17.06
N ALA A 97 6.45 -12.35 16.91
CA ALA A 97 6.53 -11.36 17.98
C ALA A 97 5.20 -10.63 18.20
N ASP A 98 4.41 -10.41 17.15
CA ASP A 98 3.04 -9.92 17.29
C ASP A 98 2.17 -10.95 18.04
N GLY A 99 2.26 -12.23 17.67
CA GLY A 99 1.65 -13.34 18.39
C GLY A 99 0.13 -13.46 18.22
N THR A 100 -0.51 -12.67 17.35
CA THR A 100 -1.94 -12.76 17.06
C THR A 100 -2.19 -13.19 15.61
N GLU A 101 -3.32 -13.86 15.35
CA GLU A 101 -3.66 -14.32 14.00
C GLU A 101 -3.87 -13.16 13.01
N ASN A 102 -4.46 -12.06 13.50
CA ASN A 102 -4.83 -10.89 12.70
C ASN A 102 -3.87 -9.70 12.83
N LYS A 103 -2.70 -9.87 13.47
CA LYS A 103 -1.69 -8.80 13.63
C LYS A 103 -2.16 -7.63 14.49
N ALA A 104 -2.99 -7.88 15.50
CA ALA A 104 -3.63 -6.85 16.31
C ALA A 104 -2.69 -6.12 17.28
N ASN A 105 -1.56 -6.73 17.68
CA ASN A 105 -0.66 -6.13 18.66
C ASN A 105 0.24 -5.07 18.03
N PHE A 106 0.89 -5.41 16.91
CA PHE A 106 1.73 -4.48 16.17
C PHE A 106 0.92 -3.63 15.17
N GLY A 107 -0.15 -4.18 14.63
CA GLY A 107 -0.89 -3.61 13.51
C GLY A 107 -0.36 -4.14 12.19
N ALA A 108 -1.26 -4.63 11.34
CA ALA A 108 -0.93 -5.07 9.99
C ALA A 108 -0.29 -3.94 9.16
N ASN A 109 -0.71 -2.69 9.40
CA ASN A 109 -0.10 -1.51 8.81
C ASN A 109 1.36 -1.31 9.23
N ALA A 110 1.71 -1.47 10.51
CA ALA A 110 3.11 -1.41 10.95
C ALA A 110 3.97 -2.49 10.29
N MET A 111 3.51 -3.75 10.35
CA MET A 111 4.25 -4.89 9.84
C MET A 111 4.42 -4.84 8.31
N LEU A 112 3.37 -4.47 7.57
CA LEU A 112 3.44 -4.35 6.11
C LEU A 112 4.39 -3.24 5.68
N GLY A 113 4.37 -2.09 6.38
CA GLY A 113 5.30 -0.99 6.10
C GLY A 113 6.76 -1.43 6.22
N VAL A 114 7.08 -2.16 7.30
CA VAL A 114 8.44 -2.70 7.50
C VAL A 114 8.78 -3.76 6.46
N SER A 115 7.89 -4.72 6.21
CA SER A 115 8.07 -5.79 5.22
C SER A 115 8.41 -5.24 3.83
N LEU A 116 7.67 -4.23 3.37
CA LEU A 116 7.91 -3.57 2.08
C LEU A 116 9.21 -2.75 2.05
N ALA A 117 9.56 -2.06 3.14
CA ALA A 117 10.80 -1.30 3.23
C ALA A 117 12.04 -2.23 3.19
N VAL A 118 11.95 -3.38 3.87
CA VAL A 118 12.95 -4.45 3.84
C VAL A 118 13.11 -5.01 2.42
N ALA A 119 12.01 -5.36 1.75
CA ALA A 119 12.07 -5.89 0.38
C ALA A 119 12.76 -4.90 -0.59
N ARG A 120 12.44 -3.61 -0.47
CA ARG A 120 13.10 -2.55 -1.26
C ARG A 120 14.59 -2.44 -0.94
N ALA A 121 14.98 -2.58 0.33
CA ALA A 121 16.37 -2.53 0.74
C ALA A 121 17.15 -3.76 0.25
N GLY A 122 16.54 -4.95 0.32
CA GLY A 122 17.06 -6.18 -0.27
C GLY A 122 17.31 -6.04 -1.77
N ALA A 123 16.32 -5.54 -2.53
CA ALA A 123 16.44 -5.27 -3.95
C ALA A 123 17.59 -4.30 -4.26
N THR A 124 17.63 -3.18 -3.53
CA THR A 124 18.68 -2.15 -3.70
C THR A 124 20.07 -2.70 -3.37
N SER A 125 20.20 -3.52 -2.32
CA SER A 125 21.47 -4.12 -1.92
C SER A 125 22.04 -5.11 -2.95
N GLN A 126 21.17 -5.64 -3.82
CA GLN A 126 21.54 -6.53 -4.93
C GLN A 126 21.55 -5.82 -6.28
N ASN A 127 21.37 -4.50 -6.31
CA ASN A 127 21.26 -3.70 -7.54
C ASN A 127 20.20 -4.25 -8.52
N LYS A 128 19.04 -4.65 -7.98
CA LYS A 128 17.90 -5.16 -8.75
C LYS A 128 16.71 -4.22 -8.67
N ALA A 129 15.92 -4.15 -9.73
CA ALA A 129 14.59 -3.58 -9.61
C ALA A 129 13.72 -4.45 -8.69
N ILE A 130 12.73 -3.85 -8.02
CA ILE A 130 11.92 -4.58 -7.03
C ILE A 130 11.18 -5.79 -7.63
N TYR A 131 10.70 -5.68 -8.86
CA TYR A 131 10.02 -6.79 -9.53
C TYR A 131 10.97 -7.96 -9.87
N GLU A 132 12.26 -7.67 -10.13
CA GLU A 132 13.29 -8.69 -10.35
C GLU A 132 13.69 -9.36 -9.04
N TYR A 133 13.77 -8.57 -7.96
CA TYR A 133 14.08 -9.08 -6.63
C TYR A 133 12.99 -10.01 -6.10
N LEU A 134 11.71 -9.65 -6.28
CA LEU A 134 10.58 -10.44 -5.82
C LEU A 134 10.32 -11.69 -6.69
N ASN A 135 10.71 -11.65 -7.97
CA ASN A 135 10.49 -12.77 -8.89
C ASN A 135 11.79 -13.51 -9.22
N THR A 136 12.01 -14.63 -8.54
CA THR A 136 13.18 -15.48 -8.76
C THR A 136 13.08 -16.37 -10.00
N LYS A 137 11.90 -16.44 -10.65
CA LYS A 137 11.66 -17.31 -11.81
C LYS A 137 12.10 -16.70 -13.16
N GLY A 138 12.29 -15.38 -13.21
CA GLY A 138 12.76 -14.68 -14.42
C GLY A 138 11.72 -14.47 -15.53
N THR A 139 10.47 -14.89 -15.35
CA THR A 139 9.37 -14.61 -16.29
C THR A 139 8.52 -13.45 -15.82
N TYR A 140 8.37 -12.41 -16.65
CA TYR A 140 7.61 -11.21 -16.32
C TYR A 140 6.42 -11.05 -17.25
N LEU A 141 5.26 -10.73 -16.68
CA LEU A 141 4.06 -10.41 -17.43
C LEU A 141 3.61 -9.00 -17.03
N ILE A 142 3.24 -8.20 -18.03
CA ILE A 142 2.60 -6.92 -17.77
C ILE A 142 1.08 -7.13 -17.75
N PRO A 143 0.38 -6.73 -16.68
CA PRO A 143 -1.04 -7.01 -16.54
C PRO A 143 -1.88 -6.17 -17.51
N CYS A 144 -2.98 -6.74 -18.01
CA CYS A 144 -4.05 -5.96 -18.63
C CYS A 144 -4.79 -5.19 -17.52
N PRO A 145 -4.78 -3.85 -17.54
CA PRO A 145 -5.38 -3.07 -16.47
C PRO A 145 -6.91 -3.21 -16.47
N MET A 146 -7.48 -3.19 -15.27
CA MET A 146 -8.90 -2.94 -15.04
C MET A 146 -9.00 -1.52 -14.51
N MET A 147 -9.59 -0.63 -15.31
CA MET A 147 -9.60 0.81 -15.02
C MET A 147 -10.99 1.22 -14.61
N ASN A 148 -11.16 1.60 -13.35
CA ASN A 148 -12.41 2.13 -12.84
C ASN A 148 -12.71 3.49 -13.46
N ILE A 149 -13.92 3.65 -14.01
CA ILE A 149 -14.35 4.86 -14.73
C ILE A 149 -15.70 5.40 -14.26
N ILE A 150 -16.48 4.61 -13.51
CA ILE A 150 -17.74 5.02 -12.87
C ILE A 150 -17.81 4.38 -11.50
N ASN A 151 -18.01 5.21 -10.48
CA ASN A 151 -18.18 4.79 -9.09
C ASN A 151 -19.67 4.74 -8.71
N GLY A 152 -20.00 3.77 -7.88
CA GLY A 152 -21.27 3.63 -7.18
C GLY A 152 -21.03 3.18 -5.74
N GLY A 153 -22.10 2.75 -5.04
CA GLY A 153 -22.02 2.22 -3.68
C GLY A 153 -21.35 3.18 -2.70
N VAL A 154 -20.56 2.65 -1.75
CA VAL A 154 -19.91 3.43 -0.68
C VAL A 154 -18.85 4.44 -1.16
N HIS A 155 -18.48 4.40 -2.45
CA HIS A 155 -17.50 5.31 -3.04
C HIS A 155 -18.13 6.50 -3.77
N SER A 156 -19.46 6.64 -3.78
CA SER A 156 -20.12 7.81 -4.38
C SER A 156 -21.51 8.08 -3.81
N ASP A 157 -21.99 9.31 -3.92
CA ASP A 157 -23.39 9.67 -3.61
C ASP A 157 -24.39 9.30 -4.74
N SER A 158 -23.96 8.48 -5.72
CA SER A 158 -24.77 8.05 -6.86
C SER A 158 -25.77 6.97 -6.45
N PRO A 159 -26.97 6.88 -7.06
CA PRO A 159 -27.95 5.82 -6.79
C PRO A 159 -27.53 4.44 -7.37
N LEU A 160 -26.27 4.24 -7.72
CA LEU A 160 -25.76 3.00 -8.29
C LEU A 160 -25.41 2.02 -7.18
N ASP A 161 -26.04 0.84 -7.19
CA ASP A 161 -25.75 -0.22 -6.20
C ASP A 161 -24.36 -0.85 -6.42
N PHE A 162 -23.94 -0.99 -7.68
CA PHE A 162 -22.63 -1.55 -8.01
C PHE A 162 -21.51 -0.55 -7.72
N GLN A 163 -20.51 -1.00 -6.97
CA GLN A 163 -19.43 -0.16 -6.45
C GLN A 163 -18.51 0.41 -7.54
N GLU A 164 -18.17 -0.39 -8.56
CA GLU A 164 -17.24 0.04 -9.61
C GLU A 164 -17.63 -0.53 -10.98
N PHE A 165 -17.57 0.31 -12.01
CA PHE A 165 -17.65 -0.12 -13.41
C PHE A 165 -16.31 0.15 -14.10
N MET A 166 -15.69 -0.93 -14.58
CA MET A 166 -14.33 -0.90 -15.11
C MET A 166 -14.27 -1.22 -16.60
N ILE A 167 -13.33 -0.58 -17.30
CA ILE A 167 -12.94 -0.95 -18.66
C ILE A 167 -11.66 -1.76 -18.68
N ARG A 168 -11.53 -2.61 -19.69
CA ARG A 168 -10.36 -3.49 -19.90
C ARG A 168 -9.90 -3.41 -21.36
N PRO A 169 -8.78 -2.73 -21.67
CA PRO A 169 -8.28 -2.56 -23.03
C PRO A 169 -7.55 -3.84 -23.53
N ARG A 170 -8.26 -4.98 -23.60
CA ARG A 170 -7.68 -6.29 -23.93
C ARG A 170 -7.03 -6.36 -25.32
N GLY A 171 -7.48 -5.51 -26.25
CA GLY A 171 -6.95 -5.46 -27.62
C GLY A 171 -5.67 -4.62 -27.78
N ALA A 172 -5.20 -3.95 -26.72
CA ALA A 172 -3.99 -3.13 -26.79
C ALA A 172 -2.74 -4.01 -26.94
N GLN A 173 -1.80 -3.57 -27.79
CA GLN A 173 -0.57 -4.33 -28.07
C GLN A 173 0.42 -4.34 -26.91
N ASN A 174 0.34 -3.36 -26.01
CA ASN A 174 1.20 -3.23 -24.83
C ASN A 174 0.52 -2.34 -23.78
N PHE A 175 1.11 -2.27 -22.58
CA PHE A 175 0.54 -1.49 -21.48
C PHE A 175 0.49 0.02 -21.74
N LYS A 176 1.44 0.57 -22.50
CA LYS A 176 1.43 1.99 -22.87
C LYS A 176 0.19 2.31 -23.70
N GLU A 177 -0.14 1.46 -24.68
CA GLU A 177 -1.35 1.61 -25.50
C GLU A 177 -2.61 1.33 -24.68
N ALA A 178 -2.60 0.34 -23.79
CA ALA A 178 -3.70 0.06 -22.88
C ALA A 178 -4.04 1.28 -22.00
N LEU A 179 -3.02 1.93 -21.44
CA LEU A 179 -3.14 3.13 -20.63
C LEU A 179 -3.70 4.31 -21.44
N ARG A 180 -3.18 4.51 -22.66
CA ARG A 180 -3.67 5.55 -23.58
C ARG A 180 -5.15 5.36 -23.90
N TRP A 181 -5.56 4.15 -24.27
CA TRP A 181 -6.97 3.83 -24.58
C TRP A 181 -7.87 4.14 -23.38
N GLY A 182 -7.45 3.73 -22.18
CA GLY A 182 -8.18 4.02 -20.95
C GLY A 182 -8.36 5.51 -20.69
N ALA A 183 -7.30 6.30 -20.84
CA ALA A 183 -7.33 7.74 -20.65
C ALA A 183 -8.24 8.45 -21.67
N GLU A 184 -8.16 8.07 -22.95
CA GLU A 184 -9.02 8.61 -24.00
C GLU A 184 -10.51 8.29 -23.76
N VAL A 185 -10.81 7.06 -23.32
CA VAL A 185 -12.18 6.67 -22.93
C VAL A 185 -12.66 7.47 -21.72
N PHE A 186 -11.82 7.64 -20.69
CA PHE A 186 -12.16 8.41 -19.49
C PHE A 186 -12.52 9.87 -19.81
N HIS A 187 -11.70 10.55 -20.63
CA HIS A 187 -11.97 11.94 -21.02
C HIS A 187 -13.18 12.07 -21.94
N THR A 188 -13.40 11.09 -22.83
CA THR A 188 -14.59 11.06 -23.68
C THR A 188 -15.85 10.86 -22.85
N LEU A 189 -15.83 9.94 -21.89
CA LEU A 189 -16.93 9.72 -20.96
C LEU A 189 -17.25 10.98 -20.15
N LYS A 190 -16.22 11.67 -19.64
CA LYS A 190 -16.40 12.95 -18.92
C LYS A 190 -17.17 13.97 -19.75
N LYS A 191 -16.86 14.09 -21.05
CA LYS A 191 -17.59 14.99 -21.96
C LYS A 191 -19.05 14.56 -22.12
N ILE A 192 -19.29 13.27 -22.38
CA ILE A 192 -20.64 12.72 -22.53
C ILE A 192 -21.51 12.96 -21.29
N LEU A 193 -20.94 12.76 -20.09
CA LEU A 193 -21.64 12.99 -18.83
C LEU A 193 -21.97 14.48 -18.63
N LYS A 194 -21.02 15.36 -18.91
CA LYS A 194 -21.21 16.82 -18.83
C LYS A 194 -22.30 17.29 -19.79
N ASP A 195 -22.29 16.81 -21.04
CA ASP A 195 -23.28 17.19 -22.06
C ASP A 195 -24.70 16.73 -21.68
N LYS A 196 -24.81 15.68 -20.86
CA LYS A 196 -26.09 15.18 -20.30
C LYS A 196 -26.47 15.83 -18.97
N GLY A 197 -25.69 16.78 -18.46
CA GLY A 197 -25.96 17.47 -17.20
C GLY A 197 -25.62 16.65 -15.94
N PHE A 198 -24.87 15.55 -16.06
CA PHE A 198 -24.42 14.77 -14.91
C PHE A 198 -23.15 15.35 -14.28
N ALA A 199 -22.96 15.05 -12.99
CA ALA A 199 -21.74 15.38 -12.27
C ALA A 199 -20.52 14.67 -12.89
N THR A 200 -19.38 15.36 -12.90
CA THR A 200 -18.09 14.82 -13.39
C THR A 200 -16.99 14.95 -12.34
N SER A 201 -17.39 15.12 -11.08
CA SER A 201 -16.51 14.95 -9.93
C SER A 201 -15.99 13.52 -9.89
N VAL A 202 -14.75 13.36 -9.45
CA VAL A 202 -14.14 12.05 -9.22
C VAL A 202 -14.40 11.63 -7.78
N GLY A 203 -14.64 10.34 -7.56
CA GLY A 203 -14.69 9.76 -6.21
C GLY A 203 -13.28 9.52 -5.65
N ASP A 204 -13.24 8.74 -4.57
CA ASP A 204 -12.00 8.21 -3.98
C ASP A 204 -11.15 7.39 -4.99
#